data_AF-A0A7K4AQI1-F1
#
_entry.id   AF-A0A7K4AQI1-F1
#
_cell.length_a   1.000
_cell.length_b   1.000
_cell.length_c   1.000
_cell.angle_alpha   90.00
_cell.angle_beta   90.00
_cell.angle_gamma   90.00
#
_symmetry.space_group_name_H-M   'P 1'
#
loop_
_entity.id
_entity.type
_entity.pdbx_description
1 polymer ?
#
loop_
_entity_poly.entity_id
_entity_poly.type
_entity_poly.pdbx_seq_one_letter_code
_entity_poly.pdbx_strand_id
1 'polypeptide(L)'
;MAQLDLESAARLRTKMLIDKNPGLEIDQSVQEEEGWALLTLSEDGVLVGFEFLETEDSWTRPDALLQYFEAANDGFYVAVIVPSQMLEDITELILGMGEEPIIIFTYEDLAIEDKIML
;
A
#
# COMPACT_ATOMS: atom_id res chain seq x y z
N MET A 1 3.16 -12.28 -17.94
CA MET A 1 2.35 -11.77 -16.82
C MET A 1 2.35 -10.27 -16.95
N ALA A 2 1.20 -9.62 -16.76
CA ALA A 2 1.11 -8.16 -16.89
C ALA A 2 1.86 -7.52 -15.72
N GLN A 3 2.66 -6.50 -15.99
CA GLN A 3 3.36 -5.76 -14.95
C GLN A 3 2.48 -4.58 -14.53
N LEU A 4 2.15 -4.50 -13.24
CA LEU A 4 1.45 -3.37 -12.66
C LEU A 4 2.30 -2.09 -12.85
N ASP A 5 1.71 -1.05 -13.43
CA ASP A 5 2.29 0.29 -13.44
C ASP A 5 2.06 0.96 -12.09
N LEU A 6 3.04 0.82 -11.19
CA LEU A 6 3.01 1.35 -9.82
C LEU A 6 2.86 2.87 -9.77
N GLU A 7 3.50 3.61 -10.69
CA GLU A 7 3.40 5.07 -10.70
C GLU A 7 1.96 5.48 -10.99
N SER A 8 1.33 4.85 -11.99
CA SER A 8 -0.07 5.08 -12.31
C SER A 8 -1.02 4.64 -11.20
N ALA A 9 -0.76 3.49 -10.56
CA ALA A 9 -1.55 2.98 -9.45
C ALA A 9 -1.50 3.92 -8.23
N ALA A 10 -0.30 4.33 -7.82
CA ALA A 10 -0.10 5.26 -6.72
C ALA A 10 -0.73 6.62 -7.01
N ARG A 11 -0.57 7.16 -8.22
CA ARG A 11 -1.22 8.42 -8.64
C ARG A 11 -2.75 8.32 -8.60
N LEU A 12 -3.32 7.21 -9.06
CA LEU A 12 -4.77 6.98 -9.02
C LEU A 12 -5.26 6.88 -7.58
N ARG A 13 -4.54 6.15 -6.72
CA ARG A 13 -4.88 6.00 -5.31
C ARG A 13 -4.84 7.34 -4.57
N THR A 14 -3.79 8.13 -4.76
CA THR A 14 -3.66 9.50 -4.24
C THR A 14 -4.88 10.34 -4.62
N LYS A 15 -5.29 10.32 -5.89
CA LYS A 15 -6.50 11.03 -6.33
C LYS A 15 -7.75 10.55 -5.60
N MET A 16 -7.96 9.25 -5.48
CA MET A 16 -9.13 8.68 -4.79
C MET A 16 -9.19 9.09 -3.31
N LEU A 17 -8.04 9.14 -2.64
CA LEU A 17 -7.93 9.54 -1.25
C LEU A 17 -8.26 11.03 -1.08
N ILE A 18 -7.67 11.90 -1.90
CA ILE A 18 -7.92 13.35 -1.89
C ILE A 18 -9.38 13.67 -2.24
N ASP A 19 -9.97 12.98 -3.22
CA ASP A 19 -11.37 13.19 -3.62
C ASP A 19 -12.34 12.86 -2.47
N LYS A 20 -11.98 11.89 -1.62
CA LYS A 20 -12.77 11.52 -0.41
C LYS A 20 -12.46 12.40 0.79
N ASN A 21 -11.22 12.83 0.93
CA ASN A 21 -10.75 13.67 2.03
C ASN A 21 -9.89 14.83 1.49
N PRO A 22 -10.51 15.97 1.14
CA PRO A 22 -9.80 17.10 0.54
C PRO A 22 -8.76 17.77 1.45
N GLY A 23 -8.75 17.46 2.76
CA GLY A 23 -7.76 17.96 3.72
C GLY A 23 -6.53 17.06 3.87
N LEU A 24 -6.52 15.90 3.20
CA LEU A 24 -5.43 14.94 3.26
C LEU A 24 -4.27 15.40 2.37
N GLU A 25 -3.09 15.50 2.96
CA GLU A 25 -1.82 15.69 2.29
C GLU A 25 -1.16 14.33 2.07
N ILE A 26 -0.62 14.10 0.87
CA ILE A 26 -0.02 12.81 0.50
C ILE A 26 1.33 13.06 -0.16
N ASP A 27 2.38 12.48 0.43
CA ASP A 27 3.69 12.34 -0.20
C ASP A 27 3.82 10.93 -0.79
N GLN A 28 4.22 10.85 -2.07
CA GLN A 28 4.34 9.61 -2.82
C GLN A 28 5.80 9.28 -3.08
N SER A 29 6.22 8.07 -2.72
CA SER A 29 7.52 7.50 -3.07
C SER A 29 7.34 6.19 -3.83
N VAL A 30 7.83 6.11 -5.06
CA VAL A 30 7.75 4.89 -5.89
C VAL A 30 9.14 4.30 -6.03
N GLN A 31 9.29 3.03 -5.66
CA GLN A 31 10.51 2.25 -5.80
C GLN A 31 10.32 1.24 -6.94
N GLU A 32 10.38 1.71 -8.19
CA GLU A 32 10.08 0.86 -9.36
C GLU A 32 10.98 -0.38 -9.45
N GLU A 33 12.28 -0.23 -9.15
CA GLU A 33 13.23 -1.35 -9.18
C GLU A 33 12.95 -2.41 -8.10
N GLU A 34 12.37 -1.99 -6.99
CA GLU A 34 12.00 -2.86 -5.86
C GLU A 34 10.53 -3.33 -5.94
N GLY A 35 9.76 -2.80 -6.89
CA GLY A 35 8.39 -3.21 -7.15
C GLY A 35 7.37 -2.77 -6.11
N TRP A 36 7.59 -1.66 -5.39
CA TRP A 36 6.62 -1.15 -4.42
C TRP A 36 6.54 0.37 -4.39
N ALA A 37 5.50 0.92 -3.77
CA ALA A 37 5.35 2.34 -3.51
C ALA A 37 4.80 2.61 -2.11
N LEU A 38 5.11 3.78 -1.57
CA LEU A 38 4.64 4.29 -0.29
C LEU A 38 3.85 5.58 -0.49
N LEU A 39 2.65 5.62 0.10
CA LEU A 39 1.91 6.86 0.32
C LEU A 39 2.02 7.23 1.79
N THR A 40 2.65 8.37 2.08
CA THR A 40 2.71 8.94 3.43
C THR A 40 1.58 9.94 3.58
N LEU A 41 0.68 9.70 4.54
CA LEU A 41 -0.56 10.44 4.72
C LEU A 41 -0.43 11.42 5.88
N SER A 42 -0.75 12.68 5.66
CA SER A 42 -0.77 13.71 6.71
C SER A 42 -2.05 14.55 6.66
N GLU A 43 -2.53 15.00 7.81
CA GLU A 43 -3.65 15.95 7.92
C GLU A 43 -3.19 17.17 8.71
N ASP A 44 -3.37 18.37 8.16
CA ASP A 44 -2.92 19.63 8.76
C ASP A 44 -1.42 19.59 9.18
N GLY A 45 -0.58 18.93 8.39
CA GLY A 45 0.85 18.75 8.64
C GLY A 45 1.20 17.70 9.71
N VAL A 46 0.22 16.95 10.23
CA VAL A 46 0.43 15.86 11.18
C VAL A 46 0.40 14.52 10.42
N LEU A 47 1.44 13.70 10.58
CA LEU A 47 1.47 12.35 10.03
C LEU A 47 0.37 11.49 10.67
N VAL A 48 -0.49 10.90 9.84
CA VAL A 48 -1.62 10.07 10.28
C VAL A 48 -1.55 8.61 9.83
N GLY A 49 -0.78 8.30 8.79
CA GLY A 49 -0.72 6.93 8.29
C GLY A 49 0.12 6.70 7.05
N PHE A 50 0.11 5.45 6.62
CA PHE A 50 0.84 4.95 5.47
C PHE A 50 -0.03 3.98 4.66
N GLU A 51 0.10 4.05 3.33
CA GLU A 51 -0.37 2.98 2.45
C GLU A 51 0.79 2.43 1.62
N PHE A 52 1.02 1.12 1.72
CA PHE A 52 2.02 0.39 0.96
C PHE A 52 1.35 -0.24 -0.25
N LEU A 53 1.85 0.05 -1.44
CA LEU A 53 1.41 -0.54 -2.69
C LEU A 53 2.47 -1.54 -3.12
N GLU A 54 2.11 -2.81 -3.16
CA GLU A 54 3.03 -3.92 -3.40
C GLU A 54 2.70 -4.62 -4.72
N THR A 55 3.73 -5.06 -5.44
CA THR A 55 3.58 -6.00 -6.57
C THR A 55 3.53 -7.44 -6.07
N GLU A 56 3.48 -8.40 -7.00
CA GLU A 56 3.36 -9.83 -6.68
C GLU A 56 4.47 -10.34 -5.74
N ASP A 57 5.69 -9.80 -5.86
CA ASP A 57 6.86 -10.29 -5.12
C ASP A 57 7.37 -9.30 -4.06
N SER A 58 7.06 -8.01 -4.15
CA SER A 58 7.73 -6.97 -3.36
C SER A 58 7.43 -7.04 -1.86
N TRP A 59 6.28 -7.61 -1.47
CA TRP A 59 5.90 -7.83 -0.06
C TRP A 59 6.75 -8.93 0.61
N THR A 60 7.48 -9.73 -0.18
CA THR A 60 8.41 -10.76 0.34
C THR A 60 9.77 -10.17 0.72
N ARG A 61 10.01 -8.87 0.47
CA ARG A 61 11.26 -8.22 0.86
C ARG A 61 11.50 -8.38 2.37
N PRO A 62 12.76 -8.55 2.82
CA PRO A 62 13.05 -8.91 4.21
C PRO A 62 12.46 -7.97 5.27
N ASP A 63 12.22 -6.71 4.90
CA ASP A 63 11.78 -5.64 5.79
C ASP A 63 10.33 -5.18 5.54
N ALA A 64 9.59 -5.71 4.56
CA ALA A 64 8.22 -5.27 4.26
C ALA A 64 7.30 -5.42 5.48
N LEU A 65 7.22 -6.64 6.01
CA LEU A 65 6.38 -6.92 7.17
C LEU A 65 6.84 -6.10 8.38
N LEU A 66 8.14 -5.97 8.60
CA LEU A 66 8.66 -5.16 9.71
C LEU A 66 8.20 -3.70 9.59
N GLN A 67 8.27 -3.10 8.40
CA GLN A 67 7.81 -1.72 8.17
C GLN A 67 6.31 -1.56 8.47
N TYR A 68 5.46 -2.50 8.05
CA TYR A 68 4.02 -2.42 8.30
C TYR A 68 3.72 -2.48 9.81
N PHE A 69 4.36 -3.42 10.51
CA PHE A 69 4.15 -3.64 11.94
C PHE A 69 4.75 -2.53 12.80
N GLU A 70 5.93 -2.00 12.45
CA GLU A 70 6.51 -0.85 13.17
C GLU A 70 5.60 0.37 13.07
N ALA A 71 5.11 0.70 11.87
CA ALA A 71 4.18 1.81 11.68
C ALA A 71 2.86 1.59 12.44
N ALA A 72 2.30 0.38 12.40
CA ALA A 72 1.06 0.07 13.12
C ALA A 72 1.26 0.14 14.65
N ASN A 73 2.37 -0.39 15.16
CA ASN A 73 2.73 -0.36 16.58
C ASN A 73 2.99 1.07 17.09
N ASP A 74 3.50 1.96 16.23
CA ASP A 74 3.62 3.38 16.52
C ASP A 74 2.27 4.12 16.52
N GLY A 75 1.17 3.42 16.24
CA GLY A 75 -0.20 3.92 16.31
C GLY A 75 -0.70 4.58 15.03
N PHE A 76 0.02 4.42 13.92
CA PHE A 76 -0.39 4.96 12.63
C PHE A 76 -1.42 4.07 11.94
N TYR A 77 -2.27 4.67 11.11
CA TYR A 77 -3.04 3.92 10.14
C TYR A 77 -2.10 3.24 9.14
N VAL A 78 -2.29 1.95 8.90
CA VAL A 78 -1.50 1.19 7.92
C VAL A 78 -2.45 0.40 7.02
N ALA A 79 -2.31 0.61 5.71
CA ALA A 79 -2.90 -0.28 4.71
C ALA A 79 -1.83 -0.86 3.77
N VAL A 80 -2.01 -2.11 3.38
CA VAL A 80 -1.21 -2.80 2.38
C VAL A 80 -2.11 -3.16 1.20
N ILE A 81 -1.74 -2.71 0.01
CA ILE A 81 -2.48 -2.90 -1.23
C ILE A 81 -1.68 -3.88 -2.09
N VAL A 82 -2.27 -5.02 -2.43
CA VAL A 82 -1.61 -6.11 -3.15
C VAL A 82 -2.41 -6.55 -4.39
N PRO A 83 -1.81 -7.31 -5.32
CA PRO A 83 -2.58 -8.01 -6.35
C PRO A 83 -3.53 -9.04 -5.72
N SER A 84 -4.72 -9.23 -6.30
CA SER A 84 -5.76 -10.10 -5.72
C SER A 84 -5.28 -11.52 -5.43
N GLN A 85 -4.38 -12.05 -6.27
CA GLN A 85 -3.82 -13.40 -6.11
C GLN A 85 -2.90 -13.55 -4.89
N MET A 86 -2.39 -12.45 -4.32
CA MET A 86 -1.49 -12.47 -3.15
C MET A 86 -2.24 -12.29 -1.83
N LEU A 87 -3.55 -12.02 -1.87
CA LEU A 87 -4.33 -11.67 -0.69
C LEU A 87 -4.27 -12.75 0.41
N GLU A 88 -4.40 -14.02 0.04
CA GLU A 88 -4.38 -15.14 0.99
C GLU A 88 -3.00 -15.24 1.67
N ASP A 89 -1.93 -15.29 0.87
CA ASP A 89 -0.55 -15.43 1.35
C ASP A 89 -0.16 -14.31 2.32
N ILE A 90 -0.43 -13.04 1.95
CA ILE A 90 -0.05 -11.91 2.81
C ILE A 90 -0.91 -11.84 4.07
N THR A 91 -2.19 -12.22 4.00
CA THR A 91 -3.08 -12.27 5.16
C THR A 91 -2.60 -13.31 6.16
N GLU A 92 -2.24 -14.51 5.70
CA GLU A 92 -1.70 -15.56 6.57
C GLU A 92 -0.41 -15.11 7.28
N LEU A 93 0.48 -14.42 6.57
CA LEU A 93 1.73 -13.92 7.13
C LEU A 93 1.53 -12.82 8.16
N ILE A 94 0.67 -11.83 7.86
CA ILE A 94 0.35 -10.76 8.80
C ILE A 94 -0.29 -11.35 10.07
N LEU A 95 -1.27 -12.23 9.93
CA LEU A 95 -1.91 -12.91 11.08
C LEU A 95 -0.91 -13.76 11.88
N GLY A 96 0.08 -14.36 11.21
CA GLY A 96 1.14 -15.14 11.84
C GLY A 96 2.13 -14.29 12.65
N MET A 97 2.25 -12.99 12.36
CA MET A 97 3.18 -12.08 13.03
C MET A 97 2.58 -11.34 14.23
N GLY A 98 1.26 -11.07 14.23
CA GLY A 98 0.61 -10.40 15.34
C GLY A 98 -0.83 -9.98 15.07
N GLU A 99 -1.43 -9.29 16.03
CA GLU A 99 -2.83 -8.82 15.97
C GLU A 99 -2.94 -7.31 15.65
N GLU A 100 -1.86 -6.67 15.17
CA GLU A 100 -1.88 -5.24 14.86
C GLU A 100 -2.89 -4.91 13.75
N PRO A 101 -3.53 -3.72 13.78
CA PRO A 101 -4.62 -3.37 12.87
C PRO A 101 -4.08 -2.92 11.50
N ILE A 102 -3.44 -3.84 10.77
CA ILE A 102 -3.03 -3.64 9.38
C ILE A 102 -4.21 -4.00 8.47
N ILE A 103 -4.61 -3.06 7.62
CA ILE A 103 -5.70 -3.27 6.67
C ILE A 103 -5.12 -3.77 5.35
N ILE A 104 -5.69 -4.81 4.77
CA ILE A 104 -5.26 -5.34 3.48
C ILE A 104 -6.34 -5.04 2.46
N PHE A 105 -5.96 -4.43 1.35
CA PHE A 105 -6.81 -4.23 0.17
C PHE A 105 -6.18 -4.93 -1.03
N THR A 106 -7.00 -5.32 -1.98
CA THR A 106 -6.52 -5.64 -3.32
C THR A 106 -6.62 -4.42 -4.24
N TYR A 107 -5.83 -4.36 -5.31
CA TYR A 107 -6.03 -3.35 -6.35
C TYR A 107 -7.44 -3.41 -6.96
N GLU A 108 -8.00 -4.62 -7.05
CA GLU A 108 -9.38 -4.85 -7.50
C GLU A 108 -10.42 -4.25 -6.56
N ASP A 109 -10.26 -4.40 -5.23
CA ASP A 109 -11.14 -3.77 -4.23
C ASP A 109 -11.20 -2.25 -4.38
N LEU A 110 -10.10 -1.67 -4.86
CA LEU A 110 -9.94 -0.24 -5.08
C LEU A 110 -10.29 0.19 -6.52
N ALA A 111 -10.68 -0.73 -7.39
CA ALA A 111 -10.90 -0.48 -8.81
C ALA A 111 -9.70 0.18 -9.52
N ILE A 112 -8.48 -0.18 -9.09
CA ILE A 112 -7.24 0.22 -9.73
C ILE A 112 -6.88 -0.89 -10.73
N GLU A 113 -7.00 -0.58 -12.01
CA GLU A 113 -6.72 -1.55 -13.08
C GLU A 113 -5.22 -1.77 -13.25
N ASP A 114 -4.81 -3.03 -13.40
CA ASP A 114 -3.51 -3.41 -13.97
C ASP A 114 -3.46 -2.93 -15.42
N LYS A 115 -3.04 -1.69 -15.65
CA LYS A 115 -2.85 -1.20 -17.01
C LYS A 115 -1.59 -1.82 -17.60
N ILE A 116 -1.82 -2.72 -18.55
CA ILE A 116 -0.81 -3.30 -19.43
C ILE A 116 -0.11 -2.15 -20.19
N MET A 117 1.16 -1.90 -19.90
CA MET A 117 2.02 -1.20 -20.86
C MET A 117 2.38 -2.19 -21.97
N LEU A 118 1.80 -1.99 -23.17
CA LEU A 118 2.13 -2.72 -24.40
C LEU A 118 3.34 -2.08 -25.11
#